data_AF-A0A9Q3BJF4-F1
#
_entry.id   AF-A0A9Q3BJF4-F1
#
_cell.length_a   1.000
_cell.length_b   1.000
_cell.length_c   1.000
_cell.angle_alpha   90.00
_cell.angle_beta   90.00
_cell.angle_gamma   90.00
#
_symmetry.space_group_name_H-M   'P 1'
#
loop_
_entity.id
_entity.type
_entity.pdbx_description
1 polymer ?
#
loop_
_entity_poly.entity_id
_entity_poly.type
_entity_poly.pdbx_seq_one_letter_code
_entity_poly.pdbx_strand_id
1 'polypeptide(L)'
;MQQMTQIMANHQAALSPEYSRIPALKALSMKAPDCFDGTQPFKVRSFIWSCQLIFYNYKENFSEGRMKALYSTSFLIRRSEKWIEPILSNLNNQDPAYLFNDWALFKSKLFTLFGDPNEVRKDEEEFDGLRMKEVGNVSL
;
A
#
# COMPACT_ATOMS: atom_id res chain seq x y z
N MET A 1 48.67 13.49 -49.68
CA MET A 1 48.58 14.97 -49.61
C MET A 1 47.13 15.34 -49.36
N GLN A 2 46.66 15.30 -48.11
CA GLN A 2 46.72 16.39 -47.13
C GLN A 2 45.70 17.53 -47.38
N GLN A 3 44.43 17.26 -47.72
CA GLN A 3 43.38 18.30 -47.65
C GLN A 3 41.97 17.81 -47.28
N MET A 4 41.82 16.67 -46.61
CA MET A 4 40.51 16.27 -46.04
C MET A 4 40.50 16.08 -44.52
N THR A 5 41.61 16.38 -43.84
CA THR A 5 41.75 16.15 -42.38
C THR A 5 41.83 17.44 -41.54
N GLN A 6 41.44 18.61 -42.07
CA GLN A 6 41.57 19.86 -41.32
C GLN A 6 40.46 20.88 -41.60
N ILE A 7 39.19 20.46 -41.52
CA ILE A 7 38.08 21.41 -41.33
C ILE A 7 37.34 21.03 -40.04
N MET A 8 37.90 21.55 -38.94
CA MET A 8 37.18 22.07 -37.77
C MET A 8 36.47 21.03 -36.88
N ALA A 9 37.10 20.36 -35.90
CA ALA A 9 38.05 20.84 -34.87
C ALA A 9 37.67 22.16 -34.17
N ASN A 10 36.45 22.70 -34.39
CA ASN A 10 36.03 23.95 -33.74
C ASN A 10 34.51 24.09 -33.56
N HIS A 11 33.83 23.02 -33.14
CA HIS A 11 32.47 23.13 -32.61
C HIS A 11 32.30 22.33 -31.31
N GLN A 12 33.20 22.61 -30.36
CA GLN A 12 33.00 22.30 -28.96
C GLN A 12 32.45 23.56 -28.28
N ALA A 13 31.14 23.75 -28.31
CA ALA A 13 30.47 24.64 -27.37
C ALA A 13 28.98 24.27 -27.26
N ALA A 14 28.63 23.71 -26.10
CA ALA A 14 27.31 23.78 -25.49
C ALA A 14 26.13 23.13 -26.26
N LEU A 15 26.04 21.80 -26.18
CA LEU A 15 24.74 21.16 -25.96
C LEU A 15 24.84 20.41 -24.63
N SER A 16 24.46 21.12 -23.57
CA SER A 16 24.51 20.70 -22.19
C SER A 16 23.78 19.37 -21.93
N PRO A 17 24.25 18.55 -20.97
CA PRO A 17 23.54 17.38 -20.49
C PRO A 17 22.40 17.81 -19.55
N GLU A 18 21.38 18.49 -20.07
CA GLU A 18 20.19 18.88 -19.29
C GLU A 18 19.07 17.82 -19.29
N TYR A 19 19.30 16.62 -19.84
CA TYR A 19 18.44 15.47 -19.56
C TYR A 19 18.90 14.64 -18.33
N SER A 20 19.99 15.05 -17.69
CA SER A 20 20.58 14.36 -16.53
C SER A 20 20.20 14.99 -15.19
N ARG A 21 19.13 15.79 -15.14
CA ARG A 21 18.71 16.51 -13.94
C ARG A 21 17.31 16.14 -13.43
N ILE A 22 16.90 14.88 -13.60
CA ILE A 22 16.04 14.26 -12.59
C ILE A 22 17.02 13.65 -11.58
N PRO A 23 17.23 14.25 -10.39
CA PRO A 23 17.92 13.56 -9.31
C PRO A 23 17.27 12.19 -9.21
N ALA A 24 18.08 11.13 -9.35
CA ALA A 24 17.60 9.78 -9.48
C ALA A 24 16.45 9.53 -8.47
N LEU A 25 15.31 8.99 -8.92
CA LEU A 25 14.22 8.48 -8.07
C LEU A 25 14.69 7.49 -6.97
N LYS A 26 16.00 7.24 -6.86
CA LYS A 26 16.74 6.39 -5.93
C LYS A 26 16.61 6.75 -4.45
N ALA A 27 15.76 7.70 -4.05
CA ALA A 27 15.40 7.89 -2.65
C ALA A 27 13.95 8.40 -2.46
N LEU A 28 12.99 7.91 -3.26
CA LEU A 28 11.57 8.06 -2.91
C LEU A 28 11.26 7.15 -1.72
N SER A 29 11.66 7.59 -0.52
CA SER A 29 11.14 7.04 0.71
C SER A 29 9.65 7.37 0.75
N MET A 30 8.82 6.34 0.86
CA MET A 30 7.38 6.55 0.98
C MET A 30 7.07 7.18 2.33
N LYS A 31 6.19 8.18 2.36
CA LYS A 31 5.71 8.77 3.62
C LYS A 31 5.06 7.67 4.45
N ALA A 32 5.48 7.54 5.71
CA ALA A 32 4.84 6.64 6.66
C ALA A 32 3.34 6.98 6.85
N PRO A 33 2.50 6.00 7.20
CA PRO A 33 1.12 6.22 7.61
C PRO A 33 1.02 7.26 8.74
N ASP A 34 -0.05 8.05 8.72
CA ASP A 34 -0.42 8.83 9.90
C ASP A 34 -1.02 7.88 10.96
N CYS A 35 -0.83 8.18 12.25
CA CYS A 35 -1.39 7.35 13.31
C CYS A 35 -2.92 7.33 13.26
N PHE A 36 -3.50 6.14 13.48
CA PHE A 36 -4.94 5.93 13.44
C PHE A 36 -5.48 5.68 14.85
N ASP A 37 -6.32 6.60 15.34
CA ASP A 37 -6.85 6.53 16.71
C ASP A 37 -8.17 5.77 16.86
N GLY A 38 -8.82 5.38 15.75
CA GLY A 38 -10.09 4.68 15.74
C GLY A 38 -11.33 5.54 16.06
N THR A 39 -11.22 6.88 16.08
CA THR A 39 -12.35 7.76 16.45
C THR A 39 -13.19 8.23 15.27
N GLN A 40 -12.61 8.33 14.07
CA GLN A 40 -13.26 8.84 12.87
C GLN A 40 -13.40 7.73 11.82
N PRO A 41 -14.62 7.24 11.56
CA PRO A 41 -14.78 6.03 10.77
C PRO A 41 -14.25 6.10 9.34
N PHE A 42 -14.45 7.23 8.67
CA PHE A 42 -13.96 7.48 7.32
C PHE A 42 -12.42 7.48 7.19
N LYS A 43 -11.68 7.61 8.30
CA LYS A 43 -10.20 7.62 8.27
C LYS A 43 -9.59 6.23 8.14
N VAL A 44 -10.33 5.15 8.44
CA VAL A 44 -9.78 3.78 8.36
C VAL A 44 -9.36 3.45 6.93
N ARG A 45 -10.11 3.90 5.92
CA ARG A 45 -9.77 3.69 4.50
C ARG A 45 -8.48 4.41 4.12
N SER A 46 -8.34 5.68 4.49
CA SER A 46 -7.11 6.45 4.24
C SER A 46 -5.90 5.83 4.93
N PHE A 47 -6.06 5.35 6.17
CA PHE A 47 -5.01 4.64 6.89
C PHE A 47 -4.58 3.37 6.14
N ILE A 48 -5.52 2.49 5.77
CA ILE A 48 -5.22 1.25 5.03
C ILE A 48 -4.55 1.54 3.68
N TRP A 49 -5.01 2.55 2.93
CA TRP A 49 -4.37 2.92 1.65
C TRP A 49 -2.92 3.36 1.85
N SER A 50 -2.65 4.16 2.90
CA SER A 50 -1.27 4.58 3.20
C SER A 50 -0.36 3.38 3.52
N CYS A 51 -0.85 2.39 4.28
CA CYS A 51 -0.11 1.15 4.51
C CYS A 51 0.12 0.36 3.22
N GLN A 52 -0.90 0.23 2.38
CA GLN A 52 -0.77 -0.51 1.12
C GLN A 52 0.29 0.11 0.20
N LEU A 53 0.37 1.43 0.11
CA LEU A 53 1.40 2.11 -0.66
C LEU A 53 2.81 1.74 -0.18
N ILE A 54 3.04 1.64 1.13
CA ILE A 54 4.31 1.13 1.71
C ILE A 54 4.54 -0.31 1.25
N PHE A 55 3.55 -1.18 1.39
CA PHE A 55 3.70 -2.61 1.07
C PHE A 55 3.97 -2.87 -0.41
N TYR A 56 3.37 -2.06 -1.29
CA TYR A 56 3.63 -2.12 -2.73
C TYR A 56 5.03 -1.63 -3.11
N ASN A 57 5.57 -0.67 -2.36
CA ASN A 57 6.91 -0.14 -2.61
C ASN A 57 8.01 -1.07 -2.06
N TYR A 58 7.78 -1.69 -0.90
CA TYR A 58 8.75 -2.55 -0.20
C TYR A 58 8.30 -4.02 -0.20
N LYS A 59 7.99 -4.57 -1.38
CA LYS A 59 7.38 -5.92 -1.51
C LYS A 59 8.19 -7.03 -0.84
N GLU A 60 9.51 -6.94 -0.86
CA GLU A 60 10.41 -7.92 -0.24
C GLU A 60 10.26 -7.97 1.29
N ASN A 61 10.02 -6.81 1.92
CA ASN A 61 9.80 -6.70 3.37
C ASN A 61 8.37 -7.10 3.79
N PHE A 62 7.43 -7.03 2.86
CA PHE A 62 6.00 -7.23 3.09
C PHE A 62 5.43 -8.35 2.20
N SER A 63 6.18 -9.44 2.04
CA SER A 63 5.73 -10.64 1.33
C SER A 63 4.63 -11.37 2.12
N GLU A 64 4.72 -11.38 3.44
CA GLU A 64 3.80 -12.09 4.34
C GLU A 64 2.70 -11.18 4.92
N GLY A 65 1.51 -11.76 5.15
CA GLY A 65 0.39 -11.06 5.82
C GLY A 65 0.76 -10.58 7.22
N ARG A 66 1.55 -11.38 7.95
CA ARG A 66 2.05 -11.08 9.30
C ARG A 66 2.83 -9.77 9.36
N MET A 67 3.76 -9.56 8.44
CA MET A 67 4.58 -8.34 8.43
C MET A 67 3.73 -7.10 8.15
N LYS A 68 2.73 -7.21 7.28
CA LYS A 68 1.78 -6.13 7.00
C LYS A 68 0.94 -5.77 8.22
N ALA A 69 0.35 -6.77 8.86
CA ALA A 69 -0.49 -6.57 10.04
C ALA A 69 0.30 -5.97 11.21
N LEU A 70 1.52 -6.47 11.47
CA LEU A 70 2.40 -5.94 12.52
C LEU A 70 2.83 -4.50 12.24
N TYR A 71 3.23 -4.20 11.00
CA TYR A 71 3.58 -2.83 10.62
C TYR A 71 2.40 -1.87 10.75
N SER A 72 1.22 -2.23 10.25
CA SER A 72 0.03 -1.40 10.44
C SER A 72 -0.31 -1.19 11.92
N THR A 73 -0.08 -2.21 12.74
CA THR A 73 -0.34 -2.15 14.18
C THR A 73 0.52 -1.10 14.90
N SER A 74 1.75 -0.84 14.45
CA SER A 74 2.61 0.17 15.07
C SER A 74 2.12 1.62 14.91
N PHE A 75 1.09 1.84 14.08
CA PHE A 75 0.46 3.15 13.87
C PHE A 75 -0.91 3.25 14.54
N LEU A 76 -1.37 2.20 15.23
CA LEU A 76 -2.60 2.24 16.01
C LEU A 76 -2.32 2.95 17.34
N ILE A 77 -3.19 3.88 17.72
CA ILE A 77 -3.06 4.64 18.98
C ILE A 77 -4.41 4.71 19.69
N ARG A 78 -4.41 4.95 21.01
CA ARG A 78 -5.63 5.28 21.76
C ARG A 78 -6.70 4.17 21.68
N ARG A 79 -7.82 4.40 20.99
CA ARG A 79 -8.95 3.45 20.97
C ARG A 79 -8.62 2.22 20.11
N SER A 80 -7.93 2.41 18.99
CA SER A 80 -7.51 1.30 18.13
C SER A 80 -6.40 0.45 18.77
N GLU A 81 -5.51 1.08 19.52
CA GLU A 81 -4.47 0.40 20.30
C GLU A 81 -5.07 -0.47 21.41
N LYS A 82 -6.03 0.05 22.19
CA LYS A 82 -6.73 -0.73 23.23
C LYS A 82 -7.39 -2.00 22.71
N TRP A 83 -7.82 -1.99 21.45
CA TRP A 83 -8.39 -3.17 20.80
C TRP A 83 -7.32 -4.23 20.49
N ILE A 84 -6.13 -3.81 20.03
CA ILE A 84 -5.08 -4.74 19.59
C ILE A 84 -4.19 -5.24 20.75
N GLU A 85 -4.07 -4.46 21.82
CA GLU A 85 -3.26 -4.76 23.01
C GLU A 85 -3.48 -6.18 23.59
N PRO A 86 -4.70 -6.67 23.85
CA PRO A 86 -4.91 -8.02 24.38
C PRO A 86 -4.48 -9.12 23.39
N ILE A 87 -4.50 -8.83 22.10
CA ILE A 87 -4.10 -9.77 21.03
C ILE A 87 -2.57 -9.81 20.95
N LEU A 88 -1.91 -8.65 20.98
CA LEU A 88 -0.45 -8.53 21.04
C LEU A 88 0.14 -9.21 22.28
N SER A 89 -0.52 -9.04 23.43
CA SER A 89 -0.10 -9.64 24.70
C SER A 89 -0.12 -11.17 24.68
N ASN A 90 -0.84 -11.78 23.74
CA ASN A 90 -1.04 -13.23 23.65
C ASN A 90 -0.55 -13.83 22.32
N LEU A 91 0.36 -13.17 21.57
CA LEU A 91 0.83 -13.63 20.25
C LEU A 91 1.43 -15.04 20.21
N ASN A 92 1.88 -15.57 21.35
CA ASN A 92 2.42 -16.93 21.44
C ASN A 92 1.32 -18.01 21.37
N ASN A 93 0.06 -17.63 21.59
CA ASN A 93 -1.09 -18.51 21.42
C ASN A 93 -1.54 -18.48 19.95
N GLN A 94 -1.81 -19.66 19.37
CA GLN A 94 -2.25 -19.76 17.97
C GLN A 94 -3.57 -19.03 17.72
N ASP A 95 -4.47 -19.04 18.71
CA ASP A 95 -5.83 -18.51 18.61
C ASP A 95 -5.91 -16.98 18.44
N PRO A 96 -5.10 -16.12 19.06
CA PRO A 96 -5.02 -14.68 18.72
C PRO A 96 -4.06 -14.39 17.55
N ALA A 97 -3.08 -15.26 17.27
CA ALA A 97 -2.09 -15.04 16.22
C ALA A 97 -2.66 -15.10 14.79
N TYR A 98 -3.78 -15.83 14.59
CA TYR A 98 -4.44 -15.92 13.27
C TYR A 98 -4.79 -14.55 12.68
N LEU A 99 -5.15 -13.57 13.52
CA LEU A 99 -5.51 -12.22 13.08
C LEU A 99 -4.36 -11.54 12.33
N PHE A 100 -3.13 -11.78 12.77
CA PHE A 100 -1.95 -11.18 12.16
C PHE A 100 -1.46 -11.95 10.94
N ASN A 101 -1.66 -13.27 10.90
CA ASN A 101 -1.14 -14.10 9.81
C ASN A 101 -1.83 -13.80 8.46
N ASP A 102 -3.05 -13.25 8.47
CA ASP A 102 -3.79 -12.87 7.27
C ASP A 102 -4.10 -11.36 7.23
N TRP A 103 -3.52 -10.68 6.24
CA TRP A 103 -3.75 -9.25 6.01
C TRP A 103 -5.21 -8.92 5.67
N ALA A 104 -5.90 -9.78 4.91
CA ALA A 104 -7.29 -9.56 4.56
C ALA A 104 -8.19 -9.62 5.79
N LEU A 105 -7.94 -10.59 6.68
CA LEU A 105 -8.65 -10.72 7.95
C LEU A 105 -8.38 -9.53 8.87
N PHE A 106 -7.12 -9.12 9.03
CA PHE A 106 -6.76 -7.94 9.81
C PHE A 106 -7.50 -6.69 9.33
N LYS A 107 -7.49 -6.43 8.01
CA LYS A 107 -8.25 -5.32 7.41
C LYS A 107 -9.74 -5.43 7.71
N SER A 108 -10.33 -6.60 7.50
CA SER A 108 -11.77 -6.82 7.73
C SER A 108 -12.16 -6.48 9.18
N LYS A 109 -11.36 -6.90 10.16
CA LYS A 109 -11.60 -6.54 11.57
C LYS A 109 -11.46 -5.05 11.84
N LEU A 110 -10.45 -4.38 11.25
CA LEU A 110 -10.31 -2.93 11.35
C LEU A 110 -11.54 -2.19 10.80
N PHE A 111 -12.02 -2.57 9.62
CA PHE A 111 -13.23 -1.97 9.02
C PHE A 111 -14.49 -2.30 9.82
N THR A 112 -14.62 -3.51 10.33
CA THR A 112 -15.78 -3.91 11.16
C THR A 112 -15.86 -3.10 12.45
N LEU A 113 -14.71 -2.80 13.08
CA LEU A 113 -14.67 -2.15 14.38
C LEU A 113 -14.61 -0.63 14.31
N PHE A 114 -14.01 -0.09 13.27
CA PHE A 114 -13.74 1.35 13.15
C PHE A 114 -14.22 1.95 11.84
N GLY A 115 -14.70 1.17 10.87
CA GLY A 115 -15.24 1.70 9.63
C GLY A 115 -16.67 2.21 9.78
N ASP A 116 -17.15 2.94 8.77
CA ASP A 116 -18.56 3.31 8.69
C ASP A 116 -19.38 2.07 8.29
N PRO A 117 -20.38 1.65 9.08
CA PRO A 117 -21.21 0.49 8.74
C PRO A 117 -21.86 0.57 7.36
N ASN A 118 -22.17 1.79 6.90
CA ASN A 118 -22.79 2.00 5.59
C ASN A 118 -21.81 1.83 4.44
N GLU A 119 -20.53 2.14 4.65
CA GLU A 119 -19.48 1.91 3.66
C GLU A 119 -19.13 0.43 3.57
N VAL A 120 -19.06 -0.27 4.70
CA VAL A 120 -18.79 -1.71 4.73
C VAL A 120 -19.86 -2.48 3.95
N ARG A 121 -21.14 -2.15 4.18
CA ARG A 121 -22.27 -2.77 3.44
C ARG A 121 -22.21 -2.50 1.93
N LYS A 122 -21.78 -1.29 1.54
CA LYS A 122 -21.70 -0.90 0.13
C LYS A 122 -20.56 -1.64 -0.59
N ASP A 123 -19.40 -1.79 0.05
CA ASP A 123 -18.26 -2.52 -0.51
C ASP A 123 -18.58 -4.02 -0.66
N GLU A 124 -19.35 -4.61 0.26
CA GLU A 124 -19.84 -6.00 0.16
C GLU A 124 -20.85 -6.17 -0.99
N GLU A 125 -21.79 -5.25 -1.15
CA GLU A 125 -22.78 -5.25 -2.24
C GLU A 125 -22.12 -5.06 -3.63
N GLU A 126 -21.06 -4.25 -3.72
CA GLU A 126 -20.29 -4.05 -4.94
C GLU A 126 -19.48 -5.30 -5.32
N PHE A 127 -18.97 -6.04 -4.33
CA PHE A 127 -18.25 -7.30 -4.58
C PHE A 127 -19.17 -8.41 -5.10
N ASP A 128 -20.38 -8.55 -4.54
CA ASP A 128 -21.37 -9.52 -5.03
C ASP A 128 -21.95 -9.14 -6.41
N GLY A 129 -22.04 -7.84 -6.72
CA GLY A 129 -22.47 -7.34 -8.02
C GLY A 129 -21.49 -7.59 -9.18
N LEU A 130 -20.21 -7.86 -8.87
CA LEU A 130 -19.15 -8.12 -9.86
C LEU A 130 -19.00 -9.60 -10.22
N ARG A 131 -19.74 -10.52 -9.57
CA ARG A 131 -19.83 -11.92 -10.01
C ARG A 131 -20.67 -11.95 -11.29
N MET A 132 -20.00 -11.84 -12.43
CA MET A 132 -20.55 -11.97 -13.78
C MET A 132 -21.70 -12.99 -13.79
N LYS A 133 -22.90 -12.54 -14.17
CA LYS A 133 -23.83 -13.45 -14.85
C LYS A 133 -23.09 -13.93 -16.08
N GLU A 134 -22.70 -15.20 -16.12
CA GLU A 134 -22.36 -15.85 -17.38
C GLU A 134 -23.57 -15.68 -18.29
N VAL A 135 -23.53 -14.67 -19.15
CA VAL A 135 -24.53 -14.48 -20.19
C VAL A 135 -24.23 -15.58 -21.19
N GLY A 136 -25.03 -16.65 -21.11
CA GLY A 136 -25.01 -17.75 -22.05
C GLY A 136 -25.28 -17.26 -23.46
N ASN A 137 -24.23 -16.95 -24.19
CA ASN A 137 -24.28 -16.89 -25.64
C ASN A 137 -24.09 -18.32 -26.18
N VAL A 138 -25.17 -19.10 -26.17
CA VAL A 138 -25.29 -20.24 -27.09
C VAL A 138 -26.11 -19.73 -28.27
N SER A 139 -25.42 -19.26 -29.29
CA SER A 139 -25.99 -19.15 -30.63
C SER A 139 -25.66 -20.44 -31.37
N LEU A 140 -26.68 -21.21 -31.72
CA LEU A 140 -26.67 -22.21 -32.79
C LEU A 140 -27.52 -21.66 -33.94
#